data_AF-A0A4U3FL98-F1
#
_entry.id   AF-A0A4U3FL98-F1
#
_cell.length_a   1.000
_cell.length_b   1.000
_cell.length_c   1.000
_cell.angle_alpha   90.00
_cell.angle_beta   90.00
_cell.angle_gamma   90.00
#
_symmetry.space_group_name_H-M   'P 1'
#
loop_
_entity.id
_entity.type
_entity.pdbx_description
1 polymer ?
#
loop_
_entity_poly.entity_id
_entity_poly.type
_entity_poly.pdbx_seq_one_letter_code
_entity_poly.pdbx_strand_id
1 'polypeptide(L)'
;MPITTPIQKSALDAIDSLHFNQVAVRLTNSGPSEEWCFRILSKINWVISEAGITGKQAEITKHYLLSALEIYLSVDEKYFTYQAQFNDESEPHRGFQEKAKYQEYAEYCLNFSLANLCIVAACNGVDRELLMRATDVLINDRELSLSSIPLHIKYRLAERCYALEFANAPFSLFRELVSLGVITSDKYSSKNDKVAEKSNGGLSSLFIRAGLLFELKMLQHALVIIISMEKNGSITLPKSDTPSSPIERKNNSDYYKRLVDAWFRDGNKFSFAVFQCQNENPKLAAKKLLKNMSRFYFHKRMFAGTQGSWLGTLGAFDIEVESEENPDAAIYYSGENSEAISEKISANFNYAGFSVSARSLYLRHKAIRQAGYFKIRYYCSILMNMPCMLPWWADKNECYELAQAIEETDDNK
;
A
#
# COMPACT_ATOMS: atom_id res chain seq x y z
N MET A 1 -28.74 0.62 -8.88
CA MET A 1 -27.79 -0.05 -7.94
C MET A 1 -27.82 0.73 -6.63
N PRO A 2 -27.80 0.06 -5.45
CA PRO A 2 -27.70 0.77 -4.18
C PRO A 2 -26.41 1.61 -4.14
N ILE A 3 -26.50 2.80 -3.56
CA ILE A 3 -25.35 3.71 -3.38
C ILE A 3 -24.34 3.02 -2.45
N THR A 4 -23.10 2.88 -2.91
CA THR A 4 -22.00 2.35 -2.09
C THR A 4 -21.77 3.25 -0.88
N THR A 5 -21.83 2.67 0.32
CA THR A 5 -21.54 3.41 1.55
C THR A 5 -20.06 3.84 1.58
N PRO A 6 -19.68 4.90 2.32
CA PRO A 6 -18.29 5.30 2.47
C PRO A 6 -17.37 4.18 2.96
N ILE A 7 -17.89 3.30 3.83
CA ILE A 7 -17.17 2.12 4.34
C ILE A 7 -16.92 1.11 3.23
N GLN A 8 -17.95 0.78 2.43
CA GLN A 8 -17.79 -0.12 1.28
C GLN A 8 -16.82 0.45 0.26
N LYS A 9 -16.91 1.75 -0.06
CA LYS A 9 -15.96 2.41 -0.95
C LYS A 9 -14.52 2.25 -0.44
N SER A 10 -14.29 2.58 0.83
CA SER A 10 -12.95 2.48 1.45
C SER A 10 -12.42 1.05 1.49
N ALA A 11 -13.30 0.06 1.66
CA ALA A 11 -12.92 -1.35 1.57
C ALA A 11 -12.43 -1.72 0.16
N LEU A 12 -13.15 -1.27 -0.88
CA LEU A 12 -12.72 -1.51 -2.26
C LEU A 12 -11.44 -0.75 -2.62
N ASP A 13 -11.27 0.46 -2.08
CA ASP A 13 -10.05 1.25 -2.23
C ASP A 13 -8.85 0.55 -1.56
N ALA A 14 -9.06 -0.07 -0.39
CA ALA A 14 -8.06 -0.88 0.30
C ALA A 14 -7.65 -2.11 -0.54
N ILE A 15 -8.64 -2.85 -1.05
CA ILE A 15 -8.41 -4.05 -1.86
C ILE A 15 -7.67 -3.69 -3.15
N ASP A 16 -8.07 -2.61 -3.83
CA ASP A 16 -7.38 -2.12 -5.02
C ASP A 16 -5.93 -1.76 -4.74
N SER A 17 -5.67 -1.02 -3.66
CA SER A 17 -4.32 -0.64 -3.28
C SER A 17 -3.42 -1.85 -3.02
N LEU A 18 -3.92 -2.86 -2.29
CA LEU A 18 -3.15 -4.08 -2.06
C LEU A 18 -2.96 -4.89 -3.35
N HIS A 19 -4.01 -5.00 -4.17
CA HIS A 19 -3.96 -5.75 -5.42
C HIS A 19 -2.99 -5.13 -6.41
N PHE A 20 -3.04 -3.82 -6.59
CA PHE A 20 -2.09 -3.07 -7.40
C PHE A 20 -0.65 -3.34 -6.96
N ASN A 21 -0.38 -3.24 -5.66
CA ASN A 21 0.96 -3.48 -5.12
C ASN A 21 1.41 -4.93 -5.33
N GLN A 22 0.53 -5.91 -5.15
CA GLN A 22 0.83 -7.33 -5.43
C GLN A 22 1.28 -7.53 -6.88
N VAL A 23 0.56 -6.93 -7.84
CA VAL A 23 0.91 -7.00 -9.26
C VAL A 23 2.24 -6.27 -9.53
N ALA A 24 2.41 -5.06 -8.99
CA ALA A 24 3.61 -4.25 -9.22
C ALA A 24 4.87 -4.91 -8.66
N VAL A 25 4.76 -5.53 -7.48
CA VAL A 25 5.84 -6.30 -6.85
C VAL A 25 6.19 -7.50 -7.73
N ARG A 26 5.21 -8.28 -8.18
CA ARG A 26 5.47 -9.41 -9.08
C ARG A 26 6.18 -8.98 -10.37
N LEU A 27 5.78 -7.86 -10.97
CA LEU A 27 6.38 -7.34 -12.20
C LEU A 27 7.79 -6.76 -12.01
N THR A 28 8.17 -6.36 -10.79
CA THR A 28 9.48 -5.70 -10.53
C THR A 28 10.45 -6.58 -9.74
N ASN A 29 9.97 -7.58 -9.02
CA ASN A 29 10.79 -8.51 -8.27
C ASN A 29 11.06 -9.77 -9.09
N SER A 30 12.01 -9.65 -10.03
CA SER A 30 12.65 -10.80 -10.68
C SER A 30 14.09 -10.94 -10.18
N GLY A 31 14.45 -12.10 -9.64
CA GLY A 31 15.82 -12.47 -9.27
C GLY A 31 16.40 -11.64 -8.10
N PRO A 32 17.52 -10.89 -8.26
CA PRO A 32 18.25 -10.25 -7.15
C PRO A 32 17.47 -9.21 -6.33
N SER A 33 16.38 -8.66 -6.89
CA SER A 33 15.55 -7.66 -6.21
C SER A 33 14.73 -8.24 -5.05
N GLU A 34 14.30 -9.49 -5.18
CA GLU A 34 13.51 -10.18 -4.15
C GLU A 34 14.38 -10.52 -2.92
N GLU A 35 15.65 -10.86 -3.17
CA GLU A 35 16.64 -11.17 -2.14
C GLU A 35 16.81 -10.02 -1.15
N TRP A 36 16.75 -8.77 -1.60
CA TRP A 36 16.84 -7.60 -0.72
C TRP A 36 15.72 -7.56 0.31
N CYS A 37 14.47 -7.74 -0.12
CA CYS A 37 13.34 -7.76 0.80
C CYS A 37 13.45 -8.93 1.78
N PHE A 38 13.87 -10.12 1.32
CA PHE A 38 14.09 -11.27 2.20
C PHE A 38 15.17 -11.03 3.24
N ARG A 39 16.31 -10.43 2.86
CA ARG A 39 17.39 -10.07 3.80
C ARG A 39 16.91 -9.09 4.87
N ILE A 40 16.19 -8.03 4.46
CA ILE A 40 15.62 -7.04 5.38
C ILE A 40 14.64 -7.71 6.35
N LEU A 41 13.70 -8.50 5.83
CA LEU A 41 12.72 -9.22 6.63
C LEU A 41 13.39 -10.20 7.62
N SER A 42 14.41 -10.93 7.16
CA SER A 42 15.15 -11.87 7.99
C SER A 42 15.85 -11.17 9.15
N LYS A 43 16.49 -10.03 8.88
CA LYS A 43 17.15 -9.24 9.92
C LYS A 43 16.14 -8.64 10.91
N ILE A 44 15.03 -8.11 10.42
CA ILE A 44 13.95 -7.59 11.28
C ILE A 44 13.38 -8.70 12.17
N ASN A 45 13.12 -9.89 11.60
CA ASN A 45 12.64 -11.04 12.37
C ASN A 45 13.63 -11.46 13.46
N TRP A 46 14.94 -11.44 13.15
CA TRP A 46 15.98 -11.69 14.15
C TRP A 46 15.94 -10.66 15.29
N VAL A 47 15.89 -9.36 14.99
CA VAL A 47 15.80 -8.30 16.02
C VAL A 47 14.55 -8.46 16.90
N ILE A 48 13.41 -8.79 16.30
CA ILE A 48 12.14 -9.01 17.02
C ILE A 48 12.23 -10.24 17.92
N SER A 49 12.85 -11.32 17.44
CA SER A 49 13.06 -12.55 18.20
C SER A 49 13.99 -12.33 19.39
N GLU A 50 15.08 -11.59 19.21
CA GLU A 50 16.00 -11.24 20.30
C GLU A 50 15.32 -10.39 21.38
N ALA A 51 14.33 -9.57 20.99
CA ALA A 51 13.49 -8.83 21.93
C ALA A 51 12.40 -9.68 22.60
N GLY A 52 12.30 -10.97 22.28
CA GLY A 52 11.28 -11.88 22.84
C GLY A 52 9.86 -11.60 22.37
N ILE A 53 9.68 -10.84 21.29
CA ILE A 53 8.36 -10.44 20.79
C ILE A 53 7.82 -11.51 19.84
N THR A 54 6.58 -11.95 20.05
CA THR A 54 5.97 -13.04 19.28
C THR A 54 4.53 -12.73 18.86
N GLY A 55 3.96 -13.61 18.02
CA GLY A 55 2.55 -13.55 17.62
C GLY A 55 2.16 -12.26 16.90
N LYS A 56 0.98 -11.71 17.22
CA LYS A 56 0.48 -10.47 16.61
C LYS A 56 1.38 -9.27 16.90
N GLN A 57 1.99 -9.23 18.09
CA GLN A 57 2.88 -8.12 18.45
C GLN A 57 4.14 -8.12 17.59
N ALA A 58 4.66 -9.29 17.20
CA ALA A 58 5.78 -9.38 16.27
C ALA A 58 5.44 -8.76 14.91
N GLU A 59 4.24 -9.03 14.39
CA GLU A 59 3.77 -8.46 13.12
C GLU A 59 3.59 -6.94 13.18
N ILE A 60 3.06 -6.44 14.30
CA ILE A 60 2.92 -5.00 14.57
C ILE A 60 4.31 -4.34 14.64
N THR A 61 5.23 -4.87 15.45
CA THR A 61 6.60 -4.34 15.60
C THR A 61 7.36 -4.37 14.27
N LYS A 62 7.26 -5.48 13.52
CA LYS A 62 7.83 -5.61 12.17
C LYS A 62 7.33 -4.50 11.25
N HIS A 63 6.06 -4.10 11.37
CA HIS A 63 5.49 -3.10 10.48
C HIS A 63 6.11 -1.74 10.76
N TYR A 64 6.19 -1.35 12.03
CA TYR A 64 6.78 -0.08 12.41
C TYR A 64 8.28 -0.04 12.13
N LEU A 65 9.00 -1.16 12.22
CA LEU A 65 10.41 -1.23 11.80
C LEU A 65 10.58 -1.02 10.29
N LEU A 66 9.78 -1.70 9.47
CA LEU A 66 9.78 -1.49 8.02
C LEU A 66 9.40 -0.04 7.65
N SER A 67 8.44 0.54 8.36
CA SER A 67 8.02 1.93 8.18
C SER A 67 9.13 2.92 8.55
N ALA A 68 9.83 2.68 9.66
CA ALA A 68 10.96 3.50 10.08
C ALA A 68 12.11 3.43 9.06
N LEU A 69 12.42 2.23 8.56
CA LEU A 69 13.37 2.05 7.47
C LEU A 69 12.93 2.75 6.18
N GLU A 70 11.67 2.63 5.78
CA GLU A 70 11.16 3.31 4.59
C GLU A 70 11.30 4.83 4.69
N ILE A 71 10.94 5.40 5.84
CA ILE A 71 11.09 6.84 6.12
C ILE A 71 12.57 7.24 6.03
N TYR A 72 13.45 6.48 6.69
CA TYR A 72 14.88 6.77 6.71
C TYR A 72 15.53 6.67 5.32
N LEU A 73 15.24 5.60 4.57
CA LEU A 73 15.80 5.33 3.25
C LEU A 73 15.25 6.25 2.15
N SER A 74 14.20 7.03 2.45
CA SER A 74 13.63 7.99 1.50
C SER A 74 14.45 9.27 1.33
N VAL A 75 15.42 9.53 2.21
CA VAL A 75 16.33 10.67 2.10
C VAL A 75 17.42 10.35 1.06
N ASP A 76 17.36 10.99 -0.11
CA ASP A 76 18.33 10.84 -1.19
C ASP A 76 18.95 12.20 -1.54
N GLU A 77 20.27 12.31 -1.40
CA GLU A 77 20.99 13.55 -1.74
C GLU A 77 20.81 13.99 -3.20
N LYS A 78 20.58 13.01 -4.11
CA LYS A 78 20.33 13.31 -5.51
C LYS A 78 19.03 14.07 -5.69
N TYR A 79 18.01 13.80 -4.88
CA TYR A 79 16.74 14.52 -4.93
C TYR A 79 16.92 16.02 -4.68
N PHE A 80 17.73 16.40 -3.69
CA PHE A 80 18.01 17.81 -3.40
C PHE A 80 18.82 18.47 -4.50
N THR A 81 19.72 17.72 -5.13
CA THR A 81 20.49 18.19 -6.28
C THR A 81 19.56 18.47 -7.47
N TYR A 82 18.60 17.59 -7.75
CA TYR A 82 17.58 17.81 -8.79
C TYR A 82 16.69 19.01 -8.46
N GLN A 83 16.19 19.14 -7.23
CA GLN A 83 15.37 20.28 -6.80
C GLN A 83 16.10 21.63 -6.95
N ALA A 84 17.36 21.70 -6.53
CA ALA A 84 18.17 22.91 -6.66
C ALA A 84 18.40 23.28 -8.15
N GLN A 85 18.65 22.30 -9.01
CA GLN A 85 18.84 22.53 -10.45
C GLN A 85 17.56 23.02 -11.16
N PHE A 86 16.39 22.54 -10.76
CA PHE A 86 15.11 22.97 -11.35
C PHE A 86 14.66 24.36 -10.88
N ASN A 87 15.10 24.82 -9.70
CA ASN A 87 14.76 26.14 -9.18
C ASN A 87 15.74 27.24 -9.61
N ASP A 88 16.91 26.86 -10.15
CA ASP A 88 18.04 27.76 -10.37
C ASP A 88 18.50 27.72 -11.84
N GLU A 89 17.62 28.11 -12.77
CA GLU A 89 18.00 28.35 -14.17
C GLU A 89 18.86 29.62 -14.36
N SER A 90 19.22 30.36 -13.29
CA SER A 90 19.82 31.69 -13.42
C SER A 90 21.13 31.99 -12.69
N GLU A 91 21.51 31.37 -11.54
CA GLU A 91 22.80 31.71 -10.89
C GLU A 91 23.48 30.56 -10.08
N PRO A 92 24.63 30.02 -10.51
CA PRO A 92 25.23 28.79 -9.95
C PRO A 92 25.79 28.89 -8.51
N HIS A 93 25.95 30.09 -7.94
CA HIS A 93 26.41 30.27 -6.56
C HIS A 93 25.27 30.20 -5.52
N ARG A 94 24.01 30.29 -5.94
CA ARG A 94 22.83 30.20 -5.07
C ARG A 94 22.46 28.75 -4.73
N GLY A 95 22.64 27.83 -5.68
CA GLY A 95 22.40 26.40 -5.50
C GLY A 95 23.13 25.71 -4.33
N PHE A 96 24.31 26.19 -3.90
CA PHE A 96 25.00 25.62 -2.71
C PHE A 96 24.36 26.02 -1.38
N GLN A 97 23.91 27.27 -1.24
CA GLN A 97 23.19 27.73 -0.04
C GLN A 97 21.78 27.14 0.01
N GLU A 98 21.16 26.91 -1.14
CA GLU A 98 19.89 26.21 -1.23
C GLU A 98 20.03 24.72 -0.89
N LYS A 99 21.10 24.04 -1.33
CA LYS A 99 21.37 22.64 -0.96
C LYS A 99 21.46 22.43 0.56
N ALA A 100 22.22 23.27 1.27
CA ALA A 100 22.33 23.17 2.73
C ALA A 100 20.98 23.37 3.43
N LYS A 101 20.18 24.34 2.98
CA LYS A 101 18.81 24.56 3.48
C LYS A 101 17.88 23.38 3.19
N TYR A 102 18.02 22.75 2.02
CA TYR A 102 17.26 21.54 1.67
C TYR A 102 17.65 20.35 2.54
N GLN A 103 18.94 20.19 2.88
CA GLN A 103 19.41 19.15 3.78
C GLN A 103 18.88 19.35 5.20
N GLU A 104 18.99 20.55 5.77
CA GLU A 104 18.41 20.87 7.09
C GLU A 104 16.89 20.63 7.11
N TYR A 105 16.19 21.02 6.04
CA TYR A 105 14.76 20.77 5.91
C TYR A 105 14.44 19.28 5.85
N ALA A 106 15.23 18.50 5.11
CA ALA A 106 15.05 17.06 5.00
C ALA A 106 15.31 16.34 6.32
N GLU A 107 16.36 16.72 7.06
CA GLU A 107 16.65 16.21 8.39
C GLU A 107 15.51 16.51 9.37
N TYR A 108 14.98 17.74 9.34
CA TYR A 108 13.79 18.08 10.13
C TYR A 108 12.59 17.20 9.75
N CYS A 109 12.28 17.05 8.46
CA CYS A 109 11.15 16.24 8.02
C CYS A 109 11.31 14.76 8.38
N LEU A 110 12.53 14.23 8.25
CA LEU A 110 12.89 12.87 8.65
C LEU A 110 12.63 12.67 10.15
N ASN A 111 13.25 13.50 10.99
CA ASN A 111 13.14 13.40 12.45
C ASN A 111 11.69 13.58 12.91
N PHE A 112 10.96 14.52 12.31
CA PHE A 112 9.55 14.75 12.60
C PHE A 112 8.68 13.55 12.22
N SER A 113 8.93 12.94 11.06
CA SER A 113 8.21 11.74 10.60
C SER A 113 8.47 10.53 11.50
N LEU A 114 9.73 10.29 11.87
CA LEU A 114 10.11 9.21 12.79
C LEU A 114 9.52 9.42 14.20
N ALA A 115 9.51 10.65 14.70
CA ALA A 115 8.91 10.97 15.99
C ALA A 115 7.40 10.68 16.01
N ASN A 116 6.68 11.08 14.96
CA ASN A 116 5.25 10.78 14.84
C ASN A 116 5.00 9.27 14.68
N LEU A 117 5.82 8.56 13.90
CA LEU A 117 5.74 7.10 13.79
C LEU A 117 5.91 6.44 15.17
N CYS A 118 6.86 6.89 15.99
CA CYS A 118 7.06 6.38 17.36
C CYS A 118 5.85 6.63 18.27
N ILE A 119 5.16 7.77 18.11
CA ILE A 119 3.91 8.06 18.84
C ILE A 119 2.83 7.06 18.45
N VAL A 120 2.64 6.82 17.15
CA VAL A 120 1.64 5.87 16.62
C VAL A 120 1.96 4.44 17.07
N ALA A 121 3.22 4.03 16.95
CA ALA A 121 3.69 2.71 17.33
C ALA A 121 3.45 2.41 18.82
N ALA A 122 3.67 3.40 19.69
CA ALA A 122 3.39 3.28 21.12
C ALA A 122 1.89 3.04 21.41
N CYS A 123 0.99 3.61 20.62
CA CYS A 123 -0.45 3.34 20.76
C CYS A 123 -0.82 1.88 20.44
N ASN A 124 0.03 1.15 19.73
CA ASN A 124 -0.11 -0.28 19.43
C ASN A 124 0.87 -1.16 20.24
N GLY A 125 1.40 -0.62 21.35
CA GLY A 125 2.22 -1.37 22.30
C GLY A 125 3.66 -1.62 21.87
N VAL A 126 4.16 -0.88 20.87
CA VAL A 126 5.58 -0.95 20.48
C VAL A 126 6.38 0.05 21.30
N ASP A 127 7.37 -0.45 22.02
CA ASP A 127 8.28 0.39 22.81
C ASP A 127 9.10 1.33 21.91
N ARG A 128 9.16 2.61 22.28
CA ARG A 128 9.81 3.64 21.47
C ARG A 128 11.32 3.47 21.43
N GLU A 129 11.93 3.14 22.57
CA GLU A 129 13.38 2.93 22.65
C GLU A 129 13.80 1.70 21.86
N LEU A 130 13.01 0.63 21.92
CA LEU A 130 13.20 -0.55 21.09
C LEU A 130 13.12 -0.18 19.61
N LEU A 131 12.07 0.52 19.17
CA LEU A 131 11.89 0.89 17.77
C LEU A 131 13.09 1.70 17.25
N MET A 132 13.53 2.70 18.01
CA MET A 132 14.68 3.54 17.64
C MET A 132 15.99 2.73 17.60
N ARG A 133 16.30 1.95 18.65
CA ARG A 133 17.52 1.13 18.71
C ARG A 133 17.56 0.08 17.62
N ALA A 134 16.45 -0.61 17.39
CA ALA A 134 16.35 -1.62 16.34
C ALA A 134 16.51 -0.99 14.96
N THR A 135 15.94 0.20 14.72
CA THR A 135 16.13 0.94 13.47
C THR A 135 17.60 1.32 13.26
N ASP A 136 18.27 1.83 14.29
CA ASP A 136 19.70 2.15 14.24
C ASP A 136 20.57 0.92 13.94
N VAL A 137 20.28 -0.21 14.59
CA VAL A 137 20.96 -1.49 14.31
C VAL A 137 20.80 -1.90 12.86
N LEU A 138 19.59 -1.78 12.29
CA LEU A 138 19.31 -2.15 10.90
C LEU A 138 19.99 -1.21 9.91
N ILE A 139 20.06 0.09 10.21
CA ILE A 139 20.70 1.10 9.35
C ILE A 139 22.21 0.89 9.30
N ASN A 140 22.82 0.59 10.44
CA ASN A 140 24.26 0.43 10.58
C ASN A 140 24.75 -1.01 10.29
N ASP A 141 23.85 -1.91 9.89
CA ASP A 141 24.19 -3.29 9.57
C ASP A 141 25.00 -3.37 8.26
N ARG A 142 26.27 -3.78 8.38
CA ARG A 142 27.20 -3.90 7.25
C ARG A 142 26.83 -5.02 6.28
N GLU A 143 26.21 -6.09 6.75
CA GLU A 143 25.77 -7.21 5.91
C GLU A 143 24.52 -6.82 5.10
N LEU A 144 23.64 -6.03 5.73
CA LEU A 144 22.44 -5.51 5.08
C LEU A 144 22.75 -4.38 4.11
N SER A 145 23.83 -3.62 4.30
CA SER A 145 24.36 -2.62 3.35
C SER A 145 23.26 -1.78 2.67
N LEU A 146 22.35 -1.21 3.47
CA LEU A 146 21.12 -0.57 2.97
C LEU A 146 21.37 0.55 1.95
N SER A 147 22.56 1.16 2.00
CA SER A 147 23.01 2.16 1.02
C SER A 147 22.96 1.64 -0.42
N SER A 148 23.28 0.37 -0.63
CA SER A 148 23.36 -0.29 -1.94
C SER A 148 22.02 -0.80 -2.50
N ILE A 149 20.93 -0.69 -1.74
CA ILE A 149 19.61 -1.14 -2.18
C ILE A 149 19.14 -0.32 -3.40
N PRO A 150 18.60 -0.97 -4.44
CA PRO A 150 17.99 -0.27 -5.57
C PRO A 150 16.85 0.67 -5.16
N LEU A 151 16.73 1.82 -5.84
CA LEU A 151 15.73 2.84 -5.51
C LEU A 151 14.30 2.29 -5.52
N HIS A 152 13.97 1.45 -6.49
CA HIS A 152 12.63 0.87 -6.58
C HIS A 152 12.29 -0.03 -5.39
N ILE A 153 13.27 -0.62 -4.71
CA ILE A 153 13.08 -1.43 -3.50
C ILE A 153 12.96 -0.56 -2.25
N LYS A 154 13.71 0.54 -2.17
CA LYS A 154 13.54 1.56 -1.11
C LYS A 154 12.16 2.19 -1.18
N TYR A 155 11.66 2.43 -2.39
CA TYR A 155 10.34 3.00 -2.64
C TYR A 155 9.23 2.04 -2.16
N ARG A 156 8.50 2.50 -1.14
CA ARG A 156 7.40 1.76 -0.50
C ARG A 156 7.80 0.39 0.03
N LEU A 157 8.95 0.35 0.71
CA LEU A 157 9.52 -0.86 1.29
C LEU A 157 8.50 -1.66 2.14
N ALA A 158 7.70 -0.99 2.97
CA ALA A 158 6.73 -1.67 3.84
C ALA A 158 5.63 -2.37 3.02
N GLU A 159 5.16 -1.73 1.95
CA GLU A 159 4.20 -2.31 1.01
C GLU A 159 4.80 -3.50 0.25
N ARG A 160 6.05 -3.37 -0.22
CA ARG A 160 6.74 -4.44 -0.96
C ARG A 160 6.96 -5.68 -0.12
N CYS A 161 7.50 -5.50 1.08
CA CYS A 161 7.70 -6.59 2.04
C CYS A 161 6.37 -7.28 2.39
N TYR A 162 5.30 -6.51 2.58
CA TYR A 162 3.97 -7.08 2.82
C TYR A 162 3.46 -7.94 1.66
N ALA A 163 3.60 -7.48 0.41
CA ALA A 163 3.16 -8.25 -0.76
C ALA A 163 3.94 -9.56 -0.94
N LEU A 164 5.21 -9.60 -0.53
CA LEU A 164 6.04 -10.81 -0.54
C LEU A 164 5.67 -11.79 0.59
N GLU A 165 5.49 -11.30 1.82
CA GLU A 165 5.10 -12.13 2.97
C GLU A 165 3.68 -12.71 2.81
N PHE A 166 2.78 -11.99 2.13
CA PHE A 166 1.37 -12.34 2.00
C PHE A 166 0.91 -12.36 0.54
N ALA A 167 1.35 -13.36 -0.23
CA ALA A 167 1.09 -13.47 -1.68
C ALA A 167 -0.40 -13.33 -2.10
N ASN A 168 -1.34 -13.76 -1.25
CA ASN A 168 -2.79 -13.67 -1.50
C ASN A 168 -3.50 -12.61 -0.62
N ALA A 169 -2.76 -11.56 -0.23
CA ALA A 169 -3.27 -10.51 0.65
C ALA A 169 -4.58 -9.84 0.20
N PRO A 170 -4.74 -9.41 -1.05
CA PRO A 170 -5.95 -8.71 -1.47
C PRO A 170 -7.21 -9.57 -1.33
N PHE A 171 -7.12 -10.85 -1.73
CA PHE A 171 -8.22 -11.81 -1.59
C PHE A 171 -8.50 -12.16 -0.13
N SER A 172 -7.45 -12.39 0.66
CA SER A 172 -7.59 -12.72 2.08
C SER A 172 -8.25 -11.58 2.87
N LEU A 173 -7.86 -10.32 2.58
CA LEU A 173 -8.50 -9.14 3.16
C LEU A 173 -9.97 -9.02 2.72
N PHE A 174 -10.27 -9.19 1.43
CA PHE A 174 -11.65 -9.17 0.94
C PHE A 174 -12.51 -10.21 1.64
N ARG A 175 -12.01 -11.45 1.74
CA ARG A 175 -12.67 -12.55 2.46
C ARG A 175 -12.94 -12.18 3.92
N GLU A 176 -11.94 -11.72 4.64
CA GLU A 176 -12.07 -11.39 6.07
C GLU A 176 -13.06 -10.24 6.31
N LEU A 177 -13.09 -9.23 5.44
CA LEU A 177 -14.09 -8.17 5.49
C LEU A 177 -15.51 -8.69 5.23
N VAL A 178 -15.68 -9.63 4.31
CA VAL A 178 -16.97 -10.28 4.03
C VAL A 178 -17.39 -11.18 5.21
N SER A 179 -16.48 -11.98 5.75
CA SER A 179 -16.76 -12.92 6.84
C SER A 179 -17.14 -12.20 8.14
N LEU A 180 -16.53 -11.04 8.42
CA LEU A 180 -16.91 -10.15 9.52
C LEU A 180 -18.24 -9.42 9.29
N GLY A 181 -18.80 -9.50 8.07
CA GLY A 181 -19.99 -8.75 7.65
C GLY A 181 -19.77 -7.24 7.67
N VAL A 182 -18.56 -6.80 7.30
CA VAL A 182 -18.24 -5.39 7.05
C VAL A 182 -18.67 -4.98 5.65
N ILE A 183 -18.50 -5.87 4.67
CA ILE A 183 -19.02 -5.75 3.30
C ILE A 183 -19.83 -7.00 2.94
N THR A 184 -20.75 -6.89 1.98
CA THR A 184 -21.73 -7.96 1.65
C THR A 184 -21.46 -8.61 0.30
N SER A 185 -21.33 -9.93 0.24
CA SER A 185 -21.17 -10.66 -1.04
C SER A 185 -22.18 -11.78 -1.12
N ASP A 186 -23.06 -11.75 -2.13
CA ASP A 186 -24.05 -12.80 -2.37
C ASP A 186 -23.41 -14.14 -2.77
N LYS A 187 -22.15 -14.09 -3.21
CA LYS A 187 -21.36 -15.28 -3.57
C LYS A 187 -20.71 -15.94 -2.36
N TYR A 188 -20.75 -15.34 -1.18
CA TYR A 188 -20.10 -15.85 0.02
C TYR A 188 -21.06 -16.63 0.92
N SER A 189 -20.62 -17.78 1.40
CA SER A 189 -21.32 -18.58 2.40
C SER A 189 -20.38 -18.93 3.54
N SER A 190 -20.68 -18.44 4.75
CA SER A 190 -19.91 -18.77 5.95
C SER A 190 -19.91 -20.26 6.27
N LYS A 191 -20.95 -21.00 5.86
CA LYS A 191 -21.04 -22.46 6.03
C LYS A 191 -20.02 -23.23 5.18
N ASN A 192 -19.55 -22.61 4.10
CA ASN A 192 -18.62 -23.23 3.15
C ASN A 192 -17.19 -22.68 3.32
N ASP A 193 -16.97 -21.73 4.23
CA ASP A 193 -15.66 -21.11 4.45
C ASP A 193 -14.80 -21.95 5.39
N LYS A 194 -14.06 -22.90 4.81
CA LYS A 194 -13.14 -23.80 5.53
C LYS A 194 -11.90 -23.09 6.07
N VAL A 195 -11.65 -21.86 5.65
CA VAL A 195 -10.53 -21.05 6.12
C VAL A 195 -10.90 -20.33 7.43
N ALA A 196 -12.21 -20.12 7.71
CA ALA A 196 -12.67 -19.41 8.90
C ALA A 196 -12.52 -20.24 10.18
N GLU A 197 -12.66 -21.56 10.06
CA GLU A 197 -12.56 -22.53 11.15
C GLU A 197 -11.20 -22.51 11.88
N LYS A 198 -10.16 -21.93 11.24
CA LYS A 198 -8.79 -21.85 11.77
C LYS A 198 -8.46 -20.53 12.47
N SER A 199 -9.41 -19.59 12.57
CA SER A 199 -9.14 -18.25 13.09
C SER A 199 -9.44 -18.14 14.60
N ASN A 200 -8.45 -17.70 15.39
CA ASN A 200 -8.53 -17.55 16.85
C ASN A 200 -9.37 -16.34 17.32
N GLY A 201 -10.50 -16.06 16.68
CA GLY A 201 -11.48 -15.04 17.11
C GLY A 201 -11.10 -13.56 16.91
N GLY A 202 -9.85 -13.24 16.56
CA GLY A 202 -9.40 -11.88 16.26
C GLY A 202 -8.95 -11.68 14.82
N LEU A 203 -8.61 -10.44 14.44
CA LEU A 203 -8.07 -10.12 13.12
C LEU A 203 -6.83 -10.97 12.79
N SER A 204 -6.70 -11.42 11.54
CA SER A 204 -5.53 -12.14 11.08
C SER A 204 -4.27 -11.26 11.08
N SER A 205 -3.08 -11.86 11.14
CA SER A 205 -1.82 -11.12 10.99
C SER A 205 -1.78 -10.31 9.69
N LEU A 206 -2.29 -10.89 8.60
CA LEU A 206 -2.42 -10.26 7.29
C LEU A 206 -3.29 -9.02 7.34
N PHE A 207 -4.44 -9.09 8.02
CA PHE A 207 -5.34 -7.95 8.21
C PHE A 207 -4.68 -6.88 9.06
N ILE A 208 -4.04 -7.25 10.17
CA ILE A 208 -3.34 -6.31 11.05
C ILE A 208 -2.29 -5.52 10.27
N ARG A 209 -1.45 -6.24 9.52
CA ARG A 209 -0.43 -5.64 8.65
C ARG A 209 -1.02 -4.76 7.55
N ALA A 210 -2.13 -5.16 6.92
CA ALA A 210 -2.83 -4.32 5.95
C ALA A 210 -3.38 -3.03 6.60
N GLY A 211 -4.00 -3.15 7.76
CA GLY A 211 -4.54 -1.99 8.48
C GLY A 211 -3.47 -1.00 8.88
N LEU A 212 -2.31 -1.50 9.30
CA LEU A 212 -1.13 -0.69 9.60
C LEU A 212 -0.52 -0.03 8.35
N LEU A 213 -0.52 -0.70 7.19
CA LEU A 213 -0.14 -0.03 5.93
C LEU A 213 -1.03 1.17 5.61
N PHE A 214 -2.35 1.05 5.80
CA PHE A 214 -3.25 2.19 5.60
C PHE A 214 -3.08 3.26 6.68
N GLU A 215 -2.76 2.89 7.92
CA GLU A 215 -2.35 3.83 8.97
C GLU A 215 -1.12 4.62 8.54
N LEU A 216 -0.09 3.96 8.02
CA LEU A 216 1.14 4.59 7.54
C LEU A 216 0.85 5.59 6.41
N LYS A 217 -0.01 5.24 5.44
CA LYS A 217 -0.42 6.18 4.37
C LYS A 217 -1.17 7.38 4.92
N MET A 218 -2.14 7.16 5.80
CA MET A 218 -2.88 8.26 6.43
C MET A 218 -1.94 9.16 7.24
N LEU A 219 -0.93 8.59 7.89
CA LEU A 219 0.12 9.33 8.59
C LEU A 219 0.96 10.15 7.60
N GLN A 220 1.40 9.56 6.49
CA GLN A 220 2.14 10.24 5.42
C GLN A 220 1.40 11.49 4.92
N HIS A 221 0.12 11.31 4.53
CA HIS A 221 -0.75 12.40 4.09
C HIS A 221 -0.90 13.50 5.16
N ALA A 222 -1.07 13.12 6.42
CA ALA A 222 -1.23 14.07 7.52
C ALA A 222 0.05 14.88 7.75
N LEU A 223 1.22 14.23 7.70
CA LEU A 223 2.51 14.87 7.99
C LEU A 223 2.88 15.93 6.96
N VAL A 224 2.54 15.74 5.68
CA VAL A 224 2.74 16.77 4.63
C VAL A 224 2.06 18.07 5.02
N ILE A 225 0.82 17.96 5.53
CA ILE A 225 0.00 19.11 5.93
C ILE A 225 0.55 19.73 7.21
N ILE A 226 0.91 18.91 8.20
CA ILE A 226 1.49 19.37 9.48
C ILE A 226 2.77 20.17 9.21
N ILE A 227 3.69 19.60 8.44
CA ILE A 227 4.98 20.22 8.12
C ILE A 227 4.76 21.52 7.34
N SER A 228 3.88 21.53 6.33
CA SER A 228 3.53 22.75 5.58
C SER A 228 2.97 23.84 6.50
N MET A 229 2.11 23.47 7.45
CA MET A 229 1.49 24.41 8.38
C MET A 229 2.49 24.96 9.40
N GLU A 230 3.35 24.11 9.99
CA GLU A 230 4.36 24.54 10.96
C GLU A 230 5.40 25.48 10.32
N LYS A 231 5.78 25.24 9.06
CA LYS A 231 6.81 26.04 8.37
C LYS A 231 6.27 27.27 7.67
N ASN A 232 5.13 27.16 6.99
CA ASN A 232 4.65 28.19 6.05
C ASN A 232 3.34 28.86 6.52
N GLY A 233 2.76 28.44 7.63
CA GLY A 233 1.48 28.94 8.12
C GLY A 233 0.30 28.75 7.15
N SER A 234 0.47 27.88 6.15
CA SER A 234 -0.47 27.69 5.04
C SER A 234 -0.49 26.24 4.58
N ILE A 235 -1.66 25.82 4.05
CA ILE A 235 -1.84 24.52 3.41
C ILE A 235 -1.69 24.73 1.91
N THR A 236 -0.65 24.16 1.32
CA THR A 236 -0.49 24.17 -0.13
C THR A 236 -1.25 22.98 -0.71
N LEU A 237 -2.32 23.25 -1.47
CA LEU A 237 -3.02 22.22 -2.23
C LEU A 237 -2.23 21.93 -3.51
N PRO A 238 -2.04 20.65 -3.89
CA PRO A 238 -1.39 20.33 -5.15
C PRO A 238 -2.15 20.98 -6.31
N LYS A 239 -1.43 21.67 -7.19
CA LYS A 239 -1.98 22.17 -8.44
C LYS A 239 -2.27 20.97 -9.34
N SER A 240 -3.53 20.82 -9.76
CA SER A 240 -3.88 19.84 -10.79
C SER A 240 -3.48 20.42 -12.14
N ASP A 241 -2.28 20.13 -12.61
CA ASP A 241 -1.82 20.55 -13.94
C ASP A 241 -2.52 19.75 -15.06
N THR A 242 -3.22 18.67 -14.71
CA THR A 242 -4.08 17.90 -15.62
C THR A 242 -5.55 18.35 -15.52
N PRO A 243 -6.30 18.35 -16.65
CA PRO A 243 -7.73 18.61 -16.64
C PRO A 243 -8.47 17.49 -15.91
N SER A 244 -8.59 17.60 -14.59
CA SER A 244 -9.33 16.65 -13.76
C SER A 244 -10.83 16.80 -14.00
N SER A 245 -11.54 15.67 -14.01
CA SER A 245 -12.98 15.61 -14.20
C SER A 245 -13.72 16.35 -13.07
N PRO A 246 -14.96 16.84 -13.29
CA PRO A 246 -15.74 17.50 -12.25
C PRO A 246 -15.91 16.65 -10.98
N ILE A 247 -16.00 15.33 -11.13
CA ILE A 247 -16.12 14.37 -10.03
C ILE A 247 -14.82 14.30 -9.23
N GLU A 248 -13.66 14.26 -9.90
CA GLU A 248 -12.36 14.26 -9.23
C GLU A 248 -12.10 15.56 -8.48
N ARG A 249 -12.39 16.72 -9.10
CA ARG A 249 -12.27 18.02 -8.42
C ARG A 249 -13.13 18.08 -7.16
N LYS A 250 -14.36 17.57 -7.24
CA LYS A 250 -15.25 17.51 -6.08
C LYS A 250 -14.68 16.58 -5.00
N ASN A 251 -14.23 15.38 -5.35
CA ASN A 251 -13.67 14.44 -4.39
C ASN A 251 -12.40 15.00 -3.70
N ASN A 252 -11.51 15.64 -4.47
CA ASN A 252 -10.30 16.29 -3.93
C ASN A 252 -10.67 17.45 -3.01
N SER A 253 -11.61 18.31 -3.42
CA SER A 253 -12.12 19.40 -2.59
C SER A 253 -12.74 18.90 -1.29
N ASP A 254 -13.59 17.86 -1.35
CA ASP A 254 -14.22 17.25 -0.18
C ASP A 254 -13.19 16.61 0.77
N TYR A 255 -12.09 16.08 0.25
CA TYR A 255 -10.98 15.53 1.04
C TYR A 255 -10.23 16.63 1.81
N TYR A 256 -9.75 17.65 1.11
CA TYR A 256 -9.02 18.75 1.74
C TYR A 256 -9.91 19.53 2.70
N LYS A 257 -11.19 19.70 2.38
CA LYS A 257 -12.17 20.28 3.30
C LYS A 257 -12.28 19.47 4.59
N ARG A 258 -12.37 18.14 4.51
CA ARG A 258 -12.42 17.28 5.70
C ARG A 258 -11.16 17.36 6.56
N LEU A 259 -10.00 17.48 5.93
CA LEU A 259 -8.74 17.71 6.62
C LEU A 259 -8.73 19.06 7.34
N VAL A 260 -9.08 20.14 6.64
CA VAL A 260 -9.19 21.48 7.22
C VAL A 260 -10.21 21.50 8.37
N ASP A 261 -11.40 20.92 8.19
CA ASP A 261 -12.42 20.85 9.23
C ASP A 261 -11.92 20.05 10.44
N ALA A 262 -11.22 18.93 10.25
CA ALA A 262 -10.60 18.16 11.33
C ALA A 262 -9.57 18.98 12.12
N TRP A 263 -8.76 19.76 11.40
CA TRP A 263 -7.68 20.55 11.96
C TRP A 263 -8.15 21.78 12.73
N PHE A 264 -9.12 22.51 12.18
CA PHE A 264 -9.54 23.81 12.70
C PHE A 264 -10.81 23.75 13.55
N ARG A 265 -11.73 22.81 13.33
CA ARG A 265 -13.00 22.75 14.07
C ARG A 265 -12.96 21.79 15.26
N ASP A 266 -12.30 20.65 15.12
CA ASP A 266 -12.33 19.61 16.17
C ASP A 266 -11.33 19.91 17.31
N GLY A 267 -10.58 21.02 17.25
CA GLY A 267 -9.61 21.44 18.27
C GLY A 267 -8.38 20.52 18.40
N ASN A 268 -8.29 19.49 17.57
CA ASN A 268 -7.35 18.39 17.71
C ASN A 268 -6.22 18.58 16.69
N LYS A 269 -5.31 19.51 16.99
CA LYS A 269 -4.22 19.98 16.11
C LYS A 269 -3.22 18.90 15.68
N PHE A 270 -3.41 17.64 16.08
CA PHE A 270 -2.52 16.51 15.75
C PHE A 270 -3.29 15.19 15.57
N SER A 271 -4.57 15.21 15.20
CA SER A 271 -5.32 13.95 15.05
C SER A 271 -5.01 13.24 13.73
N PHE A 272 -4.02 12.37 13.72
CA PHE A 272 -3.95 11.28 12.73
C PHE A 272 -4.74 10.07 13.25
N ALA A 273 -5.28 9.29 12.32
CA ALA A 273 -6.06 8.12 12.65
C ALA A 273 -5.15 6.95 13.03
N VAL A 274 -5.20 6.53 14.30
CA VAL A 274 -4.53 5.31 14.76
C VAL A 274 -5.46 4.10 14.59
N PHE A 275 -4.98 3.07 13.91
CA PHE A 275 -5.58 1.76 13.84
C PHE A 275 -5.19 0.94 15.08
N GLN A 276 -6.14 0.81 16.01
CA GLN A 276 -5.97 0.00 17.21
C GLN A 276 -6.01 -1.50 16.87
N CYS A 277 -4.83 -2.08 16.65
CA CYS A 277 -4.67 -3.46 16.16
C CYS A 277 -5.13 -4.53 17.16
N GLN A 278 -5.08 -4.20 18.45
CA GLN A 278 -5.41 -5.10 19.56
C GLN A 278 -6.87 -4.98 20.02
N ASN A 279 -7.77 -4.40 19.20
CA ASN A 279 -9.17 -4.31 19.59
C ASN A 279 -9.79 -5.71 19.73
N GLU A 280 -10.45 -5.96 20.86
CA GLU A 280 -11.13 -7.24 21.14
C GLU A 280 -12.27 -7.54 20.15
N ASN A 281 -12.83 -6.51 19.50
CA ASN A 281 -13.87 -6.67 18.49
C ASN A 281 -13.33 -6.46 17.07
N PRO A 282 -13.06 -7.54 16.30
CA PRO A 282 -12.44 -7.43 14.97
C PRO A 282 -13.33 -6.69 13.97
N LYS A 283 -14.66 -6.89 14.03
CA LYS A 283 -15.61 -6.19 13.16
C LYS A 283 -15.61 -4.69 13.43
N LEU A 284 -15.56 -4.29 14.69
CA LEU A 284 -15.51 -2.88 15.08
C LEU A 284 -14.18 -2.24 14.67
N ALA A 285 -13.05 -2.93 14.86
CA ALA A 285 -11.74 -2.48 14.39
C ALA A 285 -11.71 -2.26 12.89
N ALA A 286 -12.16 -3.24 12.10
CA ALA A 286 -12.26 -3.12 10.65
C ALA A 286 -13.14 -1.93 10.22
N LYS A 287 -14.32 -1.75 10.84
CA LYS A 287 -15.20 -0.61 10.55
C LYS A 287 -14.55 0.74 10.91
N LYS A 288 -13.85 0.83 12.04
CA LYS A 288 -13.14 2.05 12.47
C LYS A 288 -12.02 2.40 11.48
N LEU A 289 -11.21 1.41 11.09
CA LEU A 289 -10.18 1.57 10.07
C LEU A 289 -10.77 2.12 8.77
N LEU A 290 -11.81 1.48 8.23
CA LEU A 290 -12.42 1.91 6.97
C LEU A 290 -13.09 3.29 7.07
N LYS A 291 -13.67 3.63 8.24
CA LYS A 291 -14.19 4.97 8.49
C LYS A 291 -13.07 6.01 8.48
N ASN A 292 -11.93 5.69 9.09
CA ASN A 292 -10.75 6.56 9.08
C ASN A 292 -10.20 6.71 7.66
N MET A 293 -10.07 5.62 6.90
CA MET A 293 -9.67 5.66 5.49
C MET A 293 -10.63 6.56 4.68
N SER A 294 -11.94 6.43 4.87
CA SER A 294 -12.91 7.29 4.18
C SER A 294 -12.75 8.78 4.46
N ARG A 295 -12.08 9.14 5.57
CA ARG A 295 -11.83 10.51 6.00
C ARG A 295 -10.43 11.02 5.60
N PHE A 296 -9.41 10.19 5.70
CA PHE A 296 -8.00 10.61 5.64
C PHE A 296 -7.18 9.96 4.52
N TYR A 297 -7.73 8.97 3.82
CA TYR A 297 -7.08 8.30 2.71
C TYR A 297 -7.86 8.55 1.41
N PHE A 298 -7.17 9.07 0.39
CA PHE A 298 -7.71 9.21 -0.94
C PHE A 298 -6.99 8.26 -1.89
N HIS A 299 -7.76 7.36 -2.51
CA HIS A 299 -7.23 6.39 -3.47
C HIS A 299 -8.07 6.40 -4.73
N LYS A 300 -7.46 6.78 -5.84
CA LYS A 300 -8.07 6.59 -7.16
C LYS A 300 -7.77 5.15 -7.56
N ARG A 301 -8.80 4.31 -7.78
CA ARG A 301 -8.59 2.88 -8.03
C ARG A 301 -8.01 2.62 -9.43
N MET A 302 -7.02 1.72 -9.52
CA MET A 302 -6.48 1.24 -10.79
C MET A 302 -7.47 0.28 -11.47
N PHE A 303 -8.14 -0.56 -10.68
CA PHE A 303 -9.15 -1.51 -11.12
C PHE A 303 -10.55 -0.97 -10.77
N ALA A 304 -11.24 -0.48 -11.79
CA ALA A 304 -12.63 -0.05 -11.67
C ALA A 304 -13.58 -1.26 -11.57
N GLY A 305 -14.67 -1.08 -10.83
CA GLY A 305 -15.68 -2.12 -10.68
C GLY A 305 -16.59 -1.95 -9.47
N THR A 306 -17.70 -2.69 -9.51
CA THR A 306 -18.61 -2.85 -8.37
C THR A 306 -18.06 -3.89 -7.40
N GLN A 307 -18.65 -3.98 -6.20
CA GLN A 307 -18.25 -5.02 -5.25
C GLN A 307 -18.33 -6.45 -5.84
N GLY A 308 -19.32 -6.71 -6.69
CA GLY A 308 -19.52 -8.02 -7.32
C GLY A 308 -18.47 -8.41 -8.36
N SER A 309 -17.71 -7.44 -8.92
CA SER A 309 -16.66 -7.72 -9.91
C SER A 309 -15.28 -7.99 -9.29
N TRP A 310 -15.11 -7.73 -7.99
CA TRP A 310 -13.81 -7.87 -7.33
C TRP A 310 -13.32 -9.32 -7.27
N LEU A 311 -14.21 -10.28 -6.99
CA LEU A 311 -13.84 -11.69 -7.00
C LEU A 311 -13.25 -12.15 -8.33
N GLY A 312 -13.84 -11.71 -9.45
CA GLY A 312 -13.31 -12.03 -10.77
C GLY A 312 -12.00 -11.30 -11.07
N THR A 313 -11.80 -10.09 -10.53
CA THR A 313 -10.58 -9.31 -10.71
C THR A 313 -9.41 -9.95 -9.95
N LEU A 314 -9.66 -10.37 -8.70
CA LEU A 314 -8.68 -11.07 -7.88
C LEU A 314 -8.35 -12.45 -8.46
N GLY A 315 -9.35 -13.25 -8.83
CA GLY A 315 -9.09 -14.57 -9.44
C GLY A 315 -8.45 -14.49 -10.83
N ALA A 316 -8.64 -13.40 -11.57
CA ALA A 316 -7.92 -13.17 -12.83
C ALA A 316 -6.41 -12.97 -12.59
N PHE A 317 -6.03 -12.35 -11.48
CA PHE A 317 -4.63 -12.23 -11.10
C PHE A 317 -4.03 -13.57 -10.68
N ASP A 318 -4.75 -14.34 -9.86
CA ASP A 318 -4.29 -15.67 -9.47
C ASP A 318 -4.10 -16.60 -10.69
N ILE A 319 -4.95 -16.47 -11.72
CA ILE A 319 -4.75 -17.17 -13.01
C ILE A 319 -3.46 -16.73 -13.69
N GLU A 320 -3.18 -15.41 -13.75
CA GLU A 320 -1.97 -14.91 -14.41
C GLU A 320 -0.71 -15.44 -13.71
N VAL A 321 -0.67 -15.35 -12.38
CA VAL A 321 0.45 -15.85 -11.57
C VAL A 321 0.66 -17.35 -11.78
N GLU A 322 -0.39 -18.15 -11.69
CA GLU A 322 -0.29 -19.61 -11.89
C GLU A 322 0.14 -19.95 -13.32
N SER A 323 -0.27 -19.16 -14.32
CA SER A 323 0.13 -19.37 -15.72
C SER A 323 1.58 -19.02 -16.01
N GLU A 324 2.17 -18.08 -15.26
CA GLU A 324 3.61 -17.80 -15.31
C GLU A 324 4.42 -18.94 -14.68
N GLU A 325 3.93 -19.52 -13.58
CA GLU A 325 4.59 -20.61 -12.87
C GLU A 325 4.44 -21.96 -13.58
N ASN A 326 3.37 -22.15 -14.35
CA ASN A 326 3.06 -23.37 -15.08
C ASN A 326 2.69 -23.05 -16.54
N PRO A 327 3.67 -22.66 -17.38
CA PRO A 327 3.41 -22.17 -18.74
C PRO A 327 2.77 -23.21 -19.67
N ASP A 328 2.98 -24.51 -19.40
CA ASP A 328 2.43 -25.61 -20.19
C ASP A 328 0.99 -25.97 -19.77
N ALA A 329 0.50 -25.48 -18.64
CA ALA A 329 -0.83 -25.77 -18.15
C ALA A 329 -1.88 -24.92 -18.86
N ALA A 330 -2.96 -25.56 -19.30
CA ALA A 330 -4.04 -24.85 -19.96
C ALA A 330 -4.81 -23.95 -18.98
N ILE A 331 -5.14 -22.74 -19.44
CA ILE A 331 -5.89 -21.80 -18.61
C ILE A 331 -7.35 -22.25 -18.46
N TYR A 332 -7.99 -22.71 -19.53
CA TYR A 332 -9.38 -23.16 -19.55
C TYR A 332 -9.69 -24.07 -20.74
N TYR A 333 -10.51 -25.10 -20.51
CA TYR A 333 -11.11 -25.95 -21.53
C TYR A 333 -12.64 -26.03 -21.36
N SER A 334 -13.37 -25.93 -22.47
CA SER A 334 -14.85 -25.97 -22.44
C SER A 334 -15.43 -27.37 -22.23
N GLY A 335 -14.65 -28.43 -22.48
CA GLY A 335 -15.04 -29.82 -22.31
C GLY A 335 -14.67 -30.33 -20.91
N GLU A 336 -13.48 -30.92 -20.78
CA GLU A 336 -12.92 -31.36 -19.50
C GLU A 336 -11.93 -30.32 -18.95
N ASN A 337 -12.34 -29.62 -17.88
CA ASN A 337 -11.59 -28.49 -17.30
C ASN A 337 -10.84 -28.87 -16.01
N SER A 338 -10.84 -30.16 -15.62
CA SER A 338 -10.36 -30.65 -14.32
C SER A 338 -8.90 -30.31 -14.00
N GLU A 339 -8.05 -30.27 -15.03
CA GLU A 339 -6.62 -29.96 -14.89
C GLU A 339 -6.27 -28.50 -15.24
N ALA A 340 -7.26 -27.68 -15.57
CA ALA A 340 -7.01 -26.30 -15.98
C ALA A 340 -6.75 -25.37 -14.79
N ILE A 341 -5.91 -24.35 -15.01
CA ILE A 341 -5.58 -23.33 -14.01
C ILE A 341 -6.85 -22.68 -13.43
N SER A 342 -7.81 -22.30 -14.29
CA SER A 342 -9.05 -21.67 -13.85
C SER A 342 -9.90 -22.56 -12.93
N GLU A 343 -9.81 -23.88 -13.04
CA GLU A 343 -10.49 -24.82 -12.13
C GLU A 343 -9.79 -24.88 -10.77
N LYS A 344 -8.45 -24.95 -10.77
CA LYS A 344 -7.64 -24.87 -9.54
C LYS A 344 -7.95 -23.59 -8.76
N ILE A 345 -7.95 -22.43 -9.42
CA ILE A 345 -8.27 -21.15 -8.77
C ILE A 345 -9.73 -21.11 -8.31
N SER A 346 -10.67 -21.60 -9.12
CA SER A 346 -12.08 -21.74 -8.73
C SER A 346 -12.24 -22.59 -7.46
N ALA A 347 -11.55 -23.73 -7.37
CA ALA A 347 -11.55 -24.60 -6.19
C ALA A 347 -11.01 -23.88 -4.94
N ASN A 348 -9.96 -23.08 -5.07
CA ASN A 348 -9.41 -22.28 -3.96
C ASN A 348 -10.43 -21.25 -3.44
N PHE A 349 -11.16 -20.58 -4.33
CA PHE A 349 -12.20 -19.63 -3.96
C PHE A 349 -13.38 -20.32 -3.27
N ASN A 350 -13.79 -21.49 -3.79
CA ASN A 350 -14.84 -22.31 -3.18
C ASN A 350 -14.44 -22.80 -1.78
N TYR A 351 -13.17 -23.19 -1.58
CA TYR A 351 -12.62 -23.56 -0.27
C TYR A 351 -12.68 -22.40 0.74
N ALA A 352 -12.50 -21.17 0.25
CA ALA A 352 -12.63 -19.92 1.00
C ALA A 352 -14.09 -19.43 1.16
N GLY A 353 -15.09 -20.25 0.79
CA GLY A 353 -16.51 -19.96 0.96
C GLY A 353 -17.14 -19.11 -0.15
N PHE A 354 -16.44 -18.86 -1.26
CA PHE A 354 -16.96 -18.09 -2.40
C PHE A 354 -17.36 -18.98 -3.58
N SER A 355 -18.62 -18.89 -4.00
CA SER A 355 -19.11 -19.56 -5.21
C SER A 355 -18.69 -18.77 -6.46
N VAL A 356 -17.69 -19.29 -7.17
CA VAL A 356 -17.19 -18.75 -8.44
C VAL A 356 -16.92 -19.92 -9.39
N SER A 357 -17.24 -19.76 -10.67
CA SER A 357 -16.96 -20.79 -11.69
C SER A 357 -15.68 -20.48 -12.47
N ALA A 358 -14.96 -21.53 -12.84
CA ALA A 358 -13.73 -21.44 -13.65
C ALA A 358 -13.93 -20.63 -14.95
N ARG A 359 -15.04 -20.87 -15.66
CA ARG A 359 -15.40 -20.11 -16.86
C ARG A 359 -15.51 -18.61 -16.60
N SER A 360 -16.11 -18.21 -15.48
CA SER A 360 -16.26 -16.78 -15.14
C SER A 360 -14.93 -16.11 -14.83
N LEU A 361 -14.01 -16.83 -14.18
CA LEU A 361 -12.65 -16.36 -13.91
C LEU A 361 -11.86 -16.23 -15.22
N TYR A 362 -11.92 -17.24 -16.09
CA TYR A 362 -11.26 -17.22 -17.40
C TYR A 362 -11.69 -16.02 -18.25
N LEU A 363 -13.01 -15.78 -18.39
CA LEU A 363 -13.51 -14.66 -19.18
C LEU A 363 -13.05 -13.30 -18.62
N ARG A 364 -12.96 -13.19 -17.29
CA ARG A 364 -12.49 -11.98 -16.62
C ARG A 364 -10.98 -11.79 -16.76
N HIS A 365 -10.20 -12.87 -16.66
CA HIS A 365 -8.76 -12.91 -16.93
C HIS A 365 -8.45 -12.42 -18.34
N LYS A 366 -9.12 -12.96 -19.35
CA LYS A 366 -8.95 -12.53 -20.75
C LYS A 366 -9.16 -11.02 -20.92
N ALA A 367 -10.20 -10.47 -20.28
CA ALA A 367 -10.50 -9.04 -20.35
C ALA A 367 -9.47 -8.17 -19.61
N ILE A 368 -9.01 -8.59 -18.43
CA ILE A 368 -8.03 -7.83 -17.63
C ILE A 368 -6.63 -7.89 -18.25
N ARG A 369 -6.22 -9.05 -18.76
CA ARG A 369 -4.91 -9.21 -19.41
C ARG A 369 -4.77 -8.29 -20.63
N GLN A 370 -5.86 -8.06 -21.36
CA GLN A 370 -5.89 -7.20 -22.55
C GLN A 370 -5.85 -5.69 -22.25
N ALA A 371 -6.26 -5.22 -21.06
CA ALA A 371 -6.47 -3.79 -20.82
C ALA A 371 -5.98 -3.26 -19.45
N GLY A 372 -5.79 -4.13 -18.45
CA GLY A 372 -5.60 -3.74 -17.05
C GLY A 372 -4.14 -3.68 -16.61
N TYR A 373 -3.32 -4.67 -16.98
CA TYR A 373 -1.93 -4.74 -16.51
C TYR A 373 -0.98 -3.80 -17.25
N PHE A 374 -1.38 -3.24 -18.40
CA PHE A 374 -0.58 -2.26 -19.14
C PHE A 374 -0.21 -1.05 -18.26
N LYS A 375 -1.19 -0.48 -17.55
CA LYS A 375 -0.97 0.67 -16.64
C LYS A 375 0.04 0.35 -15.54
N ILE A 376 -0.01 -0.87 -14.99
CA ILE A 376 0.90 -1.30 -13.93
C ILE A 376 2.30 -1.54 -14.51
N ARG A 377 2.43 -2.12 -15.70
CA ARG A 377 3.73 -2.23 -16.40
C ARG A 377 4.34 -0.86 -16.65
N TYR A 378 3.54 0.11 -17.07
CA TYR A 378 4.00 1.49 -17.25
C TYR A 378 4.44 2.11 -15.91
N TYR A 379 3.66 1.97 -14.84
CA TYR A 379 4.08 2.37 -13.49
C TYR A 379 5.43 1.76 -13.09
N CYS A 380 5.59 0.45 -13.26
CA CYS A 380 6.84 -0.25 -12.97
C CYS A 380 7.99 0.31 -13.81
N SER A 381 7.78 0.60 -15.10
CA SER A 381 8.79 1.18 -15.96
C SER A 381 9.24 2.57 -15.49
N ILE A 382 8.31 3.42 -15.02
CA ILE A 382 8.65 4.74 -14.44
C ILE A 382 9.51 4.54 -13.19
N LEU A 383 9.07 3.67 -12.26
CA LEU A 383 9.78 3.43 -11.01
C LEU A 383 11.22 2.94 -11.23
N MET A 384 11.42 2.03 -12.18
CA MET A 384 12.75 1.47 -12.49
C MET A 384 13.70 2.49 -13.11
N ASN A 385 13.16 3.56 -13.71
CA ASN A 385 13.91 4.63 -14.37
C ASN A 385 13.93 5.93 -13.56
N MET A 386 13.46 5.94 -12.30
CA MET A 386 13.48 7.14 -11.49
C MET A 386 14.92 7.60 -11.22
N PRO A 387 15.22 8.89 -11.42
CA PRO A 387 16.59 9.40 -11.28
C PRO A 387 17.05 9.56 -9.82
N CYS A 388 16.09 9.64 -8.89
CA CYS A 388 16.31 9.76 -7.45
C CYS A 388 15.08 9.25 -6.68
N MET A 389 15.26 8.99 -5.39
CA MET A 389 14.15 8.65 -4.49
C MET A 389 13.30 9.87 -4.18
N LEU A 390 11.97 9.74 -4.24
CA LEU A 390 11.06 10.75 -3.72
C LEU A 390 11.00 10.66 -2.19
N PRO A 391 11.18 11.77 -1.45
CA PRO A 391 11.09 11.74 0.00
C PRO A 391 9.73 11.23 0.47
N TRP A 392 9.73 10.41 1.51
CA TRP A 392 8.51 9.79 2.02
C TRP A 392 7.51 10.86 2.49
N TRP A 393 7.98 11.89 3.19
CA TRP A 393 7.14 12.99 3.68
C TRP A 393 6.60 13.91 2.58
N ALA A 394 7.02 13.75 1.31
CA ALA A 394 6.48 14.53 0.21
C ALA A 394 5.14 13.99 -0.30
N ASP A 395 4.80 12.74 0.02
CA ASP A 395 3.52 12.10 -0.35
C ASP A 395 3.18 12.23 -1.85
N LYS A 396 4.22 12.17 -2.68
CA LYS A 396 4.08 12.29 -4.12
C LYS A 396 3.69 10.94 -4.71
N ASN A 397 2.47 10.89 -5.25
CA ASN A 397 1.95 9.71 -5.94
C ASN A 397 2.01 9.86 -7.47
N GLU A 398 2.87 10.76 -7.96
CA GLU A 398 2.97 11.18 -9.38
C GLU A 398 3.14 9.98 -10.33
N CYS A 399 3.97 8.99 -9.97
CA CYS A 399 4.16 7.77 -10.78
C CYS A 399 2.84 6.99 -10.96
N TYR A 400 2.03 6.90 -9.91
CA TYR A 400 0.75 6.22 -9.94
C TYR A 400 -0.29 7.02 -10.74
N GLU A 401 -0.31 8.35 -10.57
CA GLU A 401 -1.21 9.23 -11.30
C GLU A 401 -0.94 9.24 -12.81
N LEU A 402 0.34 9.30 -13.20
CA LEU A 402 0.77 9.16 -14.61
C LEU A 402 0.32 7.82 -15.19
N ALA A 403 0.53 6.74 -14.44
CA ALA A 403 0.09 5.41 -14.85
C ALA A 403 -1.42 5.25 -14.95
N GLN A 404 -2.20 6.02 -14.21
CA GLN A 404 -3.64 6.03 -14.38
C GLN A 404 -4.11 6.83 -15.59
N ALA A 405 -3.40 7.91 -15.91
CA ALA A 405 -3.72 8.81 -17.01
C ALA A 405 -3.40 8.21 -18.38
N ILE A 406 -2.51 7.21 -18.46
CA ILE A 406 -2.20 6.55 -19.73
C ILE A 406 -3.42 5.78 -20.25
N GLU A 407 -3.72 5.98 -21.53
CA GLU A 407 -4.68 5.19 -22.30
C GLU A 407 -3.89 4.24 -23.21
N GLU A 408 -4.42 3.04 -23.47
CA GLU A 408 -3.80 2.16 -24.47
C GLU A 408 -3.92 2.83 -25.84
N THR A 409 -2.79 3.29 -26.38
CA THR A 409 -2.69 3.66 -27.79
C THR A 409 -2.61 2.37 -28.61
N ASP A 410 -3.43 2.26 -29.66
CA ASP A 410 -3.57 1.08 -30.54
C ASP A 410 -2.29 0.65 -31.30
N ASP A 411 -1.13 1.27 -31.03
CA ASP A 411 0.13 1.09 -31.78
C ASP A 411 0.94 -0.17 -31.42
N ASN A 412 0.42 -1.07 -30.59
CA ASN A 412 1.07 -2.36 -30.26
C ASN A 412 0.09 -3.55 -30.34
N LYS A 413 -0.66 -3.66 -31.45
CA LYS A 413 -1.35 -4.90 -31.84
C LYS A 413 -0.62 -5.62 -32.97
#